data_AF-A0A956U1Z6-F1
#
_entry.id   AF-A0A956U1Z6-F1
#
_cell.length_a   1.000
_cell.length_b   1.000
_cell.length_c   1.000
_cell.angle_alpha   90.00
_cell.angle_beta   90.00
_cell.angle_gamma   90.00
#
_symmetry.space_group_name_H-M   'P 1'
#
loop_
_entity.id
_entity.type
_entity.pdbx_description
1 polymer ?
#
loop_
_entity_poly.entity_id
_entity_poly.type
_entity_poly.pdbx_seq_one_letter_code
_entity_poly.pdbx_strand_id
1 'polypeptide(L)'
;AESASTFGEMILTEGILREPSIGDTEKALMLDTEINHGAIYLMDIPVRYEFEKAFYEERQEGEVSVSRLKELMAETQRRVFGNVLEEGGEDPYFWASKLHFYIVGVTFYNFPYTFGYLLSRGLFSLFKKEGADFLPKYEKFLRLSGSDTAENVAKRSIGMDLETPAFWKESIRSLKEPFEKLKELAGSLGLSAKG
;
A
#
# COMPACT_ATOMS: atom_id res chain seq x y z
N ALA A 1 12.32 8.13 1.97
CA ALA A 1 11.64 9.42 2.22
C ALA A 1 10.21 9.18 2.69
N GLU A 2 9.39 8.48 1.89
CA GLU A 2 7.99 8.15 2.22
C GLU A 2 7.78 7.47 3.58
N SER A 3 8.72 6.61 4.02
CA SER A 3 8.44 5.82 5.23
C SER A 3 8.37 6.61 6.54
N ALA A 4 9.07 7.75 6.60
CA ALA A 4 9.04 8.60 7.79
C ALA A 4 7.75 9.43 7.88
N SER A 5 7.24 9.92 6.74
CA SER A 5 5.98 10.66 6.68
C SER A 5 4.80 9.76 7.03
N THR A 6 4.68 8.58 6.41
CA THR A 6 3.59 7.64 6.72
C THR A 6 3.63 7.16 8.17
N PHE A 7 4.83 6.98 8.75
CA PHE A 7 4.94 6.66 10.18
C PHE A 7 4.41 7.79 11.07
N GLY A 8 4.77 9.05 10.77
CA GLY A 8 4.27 10.22 11.48
C GLY A 8 2.75 10.40 11.34
N GLU A 9 2.21 10.17 10.14
CA GLU A 9 0.77 10.18 9.88
C GLU A 9 0.04 9.14 10.75
N MET A 10 0.57 7.92 10.89
CA MET A 10 -0.06 6.90 11.74
C MET A 10 -0.04 7.27 13.23
N ILE A 11 1.00 7.97 13.72
CA ILE A 11 0.99 8.54 15.08
C ILE A 11 -0.12 9.57 15.23
N LEU A 12 -0.24 10.48 14.26
CA LEU A 12 -1.26 11.53 14.27
C LEU A 12 -2.67 10.90 14.26
N THR A 13 -2.90 9.91 13.40
CA THR A 13 -4.15 9.15 13.31
C THR A 13 -4.52 8.53 14.65
N GLU A 14 -3.60 7.81 15.31
CA GLU A 14 -3.84 7.25 16.65
C GLU A 14 -4.17 8.31 17.70
N GLY A 15 -3.52 9.47 17.64
CA GLY A 15 -3.83 10.61 18.50
C GLY A 15 -5.24 11.14 18.28
N ILE A 16 -5.63 11.35 17.02
CA ILE A 16 -6.97 11.82 16.63
C ILE A 16 -8.05 10.82 17.07
N LEU A 17 -7.82 9.52 16.89
CA LEU A 17 -8.79 8.48 17.29
C LEU A 17 -9.05 8.48 18.81
N ARG A 18 -8.06 8.86 19.61
CA ARG A 18 -8.14 8.92 21.08
C ARG A 18 -8.65 10.25 21.60
N GLU A 19 -8.63 11.30 20.79
CA GLU A 19 -9.05 12.64 21.20
C GLU A 19 -10.58 12.70 21.35
N PRO A 20 -11.11 12.95 22.57
CA PRO A 20 -12.56 12.98 22.82
C PRO A 20 -13.27 14.14 22.13
N SER A 21 -12.57 15.24 21.83
CA SER A 21 -13.16 16.41 21.16
C SER A 21 -13.40 16.22 19.66
N ILE A 22 -12.82 15.19 19.04
CA ILE A 22 -13.06 14.86 17.63
C ILE A 22 -14.24 13.91 17.51
N GLY A 23 -15.22 14.28 16.67
CA GLY A 23 -16.43 13.52 16.45
C GLY A 23 -16.22 12.22 15.67
N ASP A 24 -17.21 11.34 15.76
CA ASP A 24 -17.18 10.02 15.10
C ASP A 24 -17.16 10.13 13.57
N THR A 25 -17.82 11.16 13.01
CA THR A 25 -17.81 11.42 11.57
C THR A 25 -16.41 11.76 11.06
N GLU A 26 -15.69 12.67 11.74
CA GLU A 26 -14.32 13.02 11.37
C GLU A 26 -13.37 11.82 11.50
N LYS A 27 -13.53 11.02 12.56
CA LYS A 27 -12.76 9.78 12.76
C LYS A 27 -13.03 8.76 11.65
N ALA A 28 -14.30 8.61 11.24
CA ALA A 28 -14.68 7.72 10.16
C ALA A 28 -14.06 8.16 8.82
N LEU A 29 -14.12 9.46 8.48
CA LEU A 29 -13.52 9.99 7.24
C LEU A 29 -12.00 9.78 7.17
N MET A 30 -11.32 9.95 8.31
CA MET A 30 -9.87 9.70 8.40
C MET A 30 -9.54 8.21 8.19
N LEU A 31 -10.28 7.32 8.85
CA LEU A 31 -10.08 5.88 8.70
C LEU A 31 -10.45 5.41 7.28
N ASP A 32 -11.50 5.96 6.68
CA ASP A 32 -11.86 5.68 5.29
C ASP A 32 -10.72 6.06 4.34
N THR A 33 -10.10 7.22 4.53
CA THR A 33 -8.91 7.63 3.78
C THR A 33 -7.76 6.64 3.94
N GLU A 34 -7.49 6.18 5.17
CA GLU A 34 -6.43 5.21 5.45
C GLU A 34 -6.68 3.84 4.79
N ILE A 35 -7.92 3.35 4.82
CA ILE A 35 -8.31 2.08 4.20
C ILE A 35 -8.29 2.19 2.67
N ASN A 36 -8.71 3.31 2.10
CA ASN A 36 -8.59 3.56 0.67
C ASN A 36 -7.13 3.58 0.21
N HIS A 37 -6.20 4.16 0.98
CA HIS A 37 -4.77 4.04 0.70
C HIS A 37 -4.31 2.57 0.70
N GLY A 38 -4.80 1.76 1.64
CA GLY A 38 -4.56 0.31 1.64
C GLY A 38 -4.99 -0.36 0.35
N ALA A 39 -6.21 -0.07 -0.14
CA ALA A 39 -6.69 -0.59 -1.42
C ALA A 39 -5.83 -0.15 -2.61
N ILE A 40 -5.42 1.12 -2.66
CA ILE A 40 -4.55 1.64 -3.71
C ILE A 40 -3.19 0.91 -3.71
N TYR A 41 -2.51 0.84 -2.57
CA TYR A 41 -1.16 0.29 -2.51
C TYR A 41 -1.11 -1.25 -2.56
N LEU A 42 -2.21 -1.95 -2.23
CA LEU A 42 -2.25 -3.41 -2.23
C LEU A 42 -3.00 -4.02 -3.42
N MET A 43 -3.75 -3.22 -4.18
CA MET A 43 -4.50 -3.70 -5.35
C MET A 43 -4.15 -2.91 -6.60
N ASP A 44 -4.36 -1.59 -6.60
CA ASP A 44 -4.17 -0.74 -7.79
C ASP A 44 -2.70 -0.71 -8.25
N ILE A 45 -1.75 -0.48 -7.33
CA ILE A 45 -0.32 -0.46 -7.68
C ILE A 45 0.18 -1.85 -8.12
N PRO A 46 -0.19 -2.97 -7.47
CA PRO A 46 0.08 -4.30 -7.99
C PRO A 46 -0.49 -4.57 -9.39
N VAL A 47 -1.71 -4.10 -9.72
CA VAL A 47 -2.23 -4.15 -11.10
C VAL A 47 -1.26 -3.46 -12.06
N ARG A 48 -0.77 -2.28 -11.73
CA ARG A 48 0.16 -1.54 -12.58
C ARG A 48 1.48 -2.29 -12.76
N TYR A 49 2.06 -2.80 -11.67
CA TYR A 49 3.31 -3.57 -11.71
C TYR A 49 3.17 -4.82 -12.59
N GLU A 50 2.11 -5.59 -12.35
CA GLU A 50 1.86 -6.85 -13.05
C GLU A 50 1.57 -6.63 -14.54
N PHE A 51 0.83 -5.57 -14.88
CA PHE A 51 0.58 -5.18 -16.26
C PHE A 51 1.87 -4.74 -16.95
N GLU A 52 2.67 -3.88 -16.31
CA GLU A 52 3.93 -3.39 -16.86
C GLU A 52 4.91 -4.54 -17.09
N LYS A 53 4.96 -5.51 -16.17
CA LYS A 53 5.74 -6.75 -16.31
C LYS A 53 5.26 -7.56 -17.51
N ALA A 54 3.96 -7.84 -17.61
CA ALA A 54 3.40 -8.62 -18.72
C ALA A 54 3.63 -7.94 -20.07
N PHE A 55 3.48 -6.61 -20.12
CA PHE A 55 3.80 -5.82 -21.31
C PHE A 55 5.27 -5.95 -21.70
N TYR A 56 6.21 -5.79 -20.77
CA TYR A 56 7.64 -5.91 -21.08
C TYR A 56 8.06 -7.32 -21.48
N GLU A 57 7.44 -8.36 -20.91
CA GLU A 57 7.66 -9.74 -21.31
C GLU A 57 7.17 -9.98 -22.75
N GLU A 58 5.97 -9.51 -23.11
CA GLU A 58 5.43 -9.68 -24.46
C GLU A 58 6.13 -8.78 -25.50
N ARG A 59 6.57 -7.58 -25.10
CA ARG A 59 7.26 -6.62 -25.98
C ARG A 59 8.61 -7.14 -26.49
N GLN A 60 9.20 -8.15 -25.84
CA GLN A 60 10.41 -8.82 -26.30
C GLN A 60 10.19 -9.56 -27.63
N GLU A 61 8.96 -10.01 -27.89
CA GLU A 61 8.60 -10.79 -29.09
C GLU A 61 8.18 -9.91 -30.28
N GLY A 62 7.96 -8.60 -30.06
CA GLY A 62 7.56 -7.69 -31.12
C GLY A 62 6.74 -6.50 -30.64
N GLU A 63 6.13 -5.79 -31.58
CA GLU A 63 5.20 -4.69 -31.28
C GLU A 63 3.92 -5.23 -30.63
N VAL A 64 3.48 -4.60 -29.54
CA VAL A 64 2.24 -4.95 -28.84
C VAL A 64 1.14 -3.99 -29.28
N SER A 65 0.09 -4.52 -29.91
CA SER A 65 -1.01 -3.71 -30.43
C SER A 65 -1.92 -3.16 -29.31
N VAL A 66 -2.70 -2.12 -29.63
CA VAL A 66 -3.69 -1.55 -28.70
C VAL A 66 -4.71 -2.59 -28.23
N SER A 67 -5.19 -3.48 -29.13
CA SER A 67 -6.13 -4.53 -28.74
C SER A 67 -5.51 -5.47 -27.71
N ARG A 68 -4.22 -5.79 -27.88
CA ARG A 68 -3.50 -6.67 -26.96
C ARG A 68 -3.20 -6.01 -25.61
N LEU A 69 -2.86 -4.72 -25.59
CA LEU A 69 -2.71 -3.96 -24.34
C LEU A 69 -4.01 -3.94 -23.52
N LYS A 70 -5.16 -3.81 -24.19
CA LYS A 70 -6.48 -3.89 -23.54
C LYS A 70 -6.73 -5.25 -22.90
N GLU A 71 -6.39 -6.33 -23.60
CA GLU A 71 -6.50 -7.71 -23.09
C GLU A 71 -5.59 -7.92 -21.87
N LEU A 72 -4.31 -7.57 -21.99
CA LEU A 72 -3.33 -7.68 -20.89
C LEU A 72 -3.79 -6.91 -19.63
N MET A 73 -4.34 -5.71 -19.80
CA MET A 73 -4.85 -4.91 -18.68
C MET A 73 -6.09 -5.55 -18.03
N ALA A 74 -7.05 -6.02 -18.83
CA ALA A 74 -8.24 -6.69 -18.32
C ALA A 74 -7.90 -8.01 -17.60
N GLU A 75 -7.01 -8.83 -18.19
CA GLU A 75 -6.48 -10.06 -17.59
C GLU A 75 -5.78 -9.77 -16.25
N THR A 76 -4.97 -8.71 -16.20
CA THR A 76 -4.26 -8.32 -14.97
C THR A 76 -5.23 -7.87 -13.88
N GLN A 77 -6.21 -7.01 -14.20
CA GLN A 77 -7.23 -6.56 -13.23
C GLN A 77 -8.00 -7.75 -12.67
N ARG A 78 -8.48 -8.67 -13.52
CA ARG A 78 -9.16 -9.90 -13.06
C ARG A 78 -8.31 -10.75 -12.15
N ARG A 79 -7.02 -10.92 -12.47
CA ARG A 79 -6.10 -11.72 -11.63
C ARG A 79 -5.85 -11.07 -10.27
N VAL A 80 -5.65 -9.76 -10.21
CA VAL A 80 -5.28 -9.06 -8.97
C VAL A 80 -6.51 -8.82 -8.09
N PHE A 81 -7.61 -8.32 -8.65
CA PHE A 81 -8.83 -8.06 -7.89
C PHE A 81 -9.64 -9.33 -7.58
N GLY A 82 -9.49 -10.37 -8.40
CA GLY A 82 -10.20 -11.64 -8.22
C GLY A 82 -11.72 -11.41 -8.14
N ASN A 83 -12.35 -12.04 -7.16
CA ASN A 83 -13.81 -12.01 -6.99
C ASN A 83 -14.37 -10.66 -6.52
N VAL A 84 -13.52 -9.69 -6.19
CA VAL A 84 -13.96 -8.33 -5.81
C VAL A 84 -14.31 -7.51 -7.05
N LEU A 85 -13.76 -7.87 -8.22
CA LEU A 85 -14.11 -7.23 -9.47
C LEU A 85 -15.41 -7.82 -10.03
N GLU A 86 -16.41 -6.98 -10.26
CA GLU A 86 -17.63 -7.39 -10.92
C GLU A 86 -17.37 -7.83 -12.36
N GLU A 87 -18.22 -8.72 -12.89
CA GLU A 87 -18.15 -9.12 -14.30
C GLU A 87 -18.35 -7.89 -15.20
N GLY A 88 -17.38 -7.63 -16.09
CA GLY A 88 -17.38 -6.44 -16.93
C GLY A 88 -16.92 -5.16 -16.22
N GLY A 89 -16.47 -5.25 -14.97
CA GLY A 89 -15.92 -4.14 -14.19
C GLY A 89 -14.48 -3.77 -14.55
N GLU A 90 -13.83 -4.48 -15.49
CA GLU A 90 -12.49 -4.13 -15.96
C GLU A 90 -12.49 -2.80 -16.70
N ASP A 91 -11.42 -2.01 -16.55
CA ASP A 91 -11.12 -0.88 -17.43
C ASP A 91 -10.01 -1.27 -18.42
N PRO A 92 -10.33 -1.60 -19.70
CA PRO A 92 -9.33 -2.00 -20.68
C PRO A 92 -8.38 -0.86 -21.09
N TYR A 93 -8.73 0.40 -20.81
CA TYR A 93 -7.91 1.57 -21.13
C TYR A 93 -7.18 2.14 -19.91
N PHE A 94 -7.23 1.45 -18.77
CA PHE A 94 -6.55 1.89 -17.55
C PHE A 94 -5.06 2.18 -17.79
N TRP A 95 -4.39 1.37 -18.64
CA TRP A 95 -3.00 1.57 -19.03
C TRP A 95 -2.74 2.90 -19.76
N ALA A 96 -3.73 3.43 -20.48
CA ALA A 96 -3.62 4.70 -21.17
C ALA A 96 -3.85 5.91 -20.25
N SER A 97 -4.40 5.68 -19.05
CA SER A 97 -4.79 6.76 -18.13
C SER A 97 -3.67 7.22 -17.18
N LYS A 98 -2.60 6.42 -17.00
CA LYS A 98 -1.56 6.66 -16.00
C LYS A 98 -0.26 7.13 -16.65
N LEU A 99 0.14 8.37 -16.35
CA LEU A 99 1.40 8.97 -16.81
C LEU A 99 2.63 8.09 -16.52
N HIS A 100 2.62 7.35 -15.41
CA HIS A 100 3.75 6.53 -14.97
C HIS A 100 4.21 5.48 -15.99
N PHE A 101 3.30 4.91 -16.81
CA PHE A 101 3.68 3.96 -17.85
C PHE A 101 4.47 4.60 -19.00
N TYR A 102 4.47 5.93 -19.08
CA TYR A 102 5.11 6.70 -20.15
C TYR A 102 6.38 7.41 -19.69
N ILE A 103 6.83 7.16 -18.45
CA ILE A 103 8.10 7.69 -17.94
C ILE A 103 9.25 6.89 -18.54
N VAL A 104 9.85 7.45 -19.59
CA VAL A 104 11.00 6.83 -20.27
C VAL A 104 12.24 6.98 -19.38
N GLY A 105 12.79 5.85 -18.91
CA GLY A 105 14.03 5.80 -18.14
C GLY A 105 13.90 5.26 -16.71
N VAL A 106 12.67 5.13 -16.19
CA VAL A 106 12.41 4.49 -14.89
C VAL A 106 11.26 3.51 -15.02
N THR A 107 11.59 2.23 -15.18
CA THR A 107 10.59 1.15 -15.21
C THR A 107 10.13 0.82 -13.78
N PHE A 108 8.90 0.31 -13.66
CA PHE A 108 8.28 -0.11 -12.41
C PHE A 108 8.22 1.00 -11.35
N TYR A 109 8.12 2.25 -11.78
CA TYR A 109 8.10 3.45 -10.91
C TYR A 109 7.05 3.38 -9.80
N ASN A 110 5.94 2.66 -10.03
CA ASN A 110 4.85 2.55 -9.07
C ASN A 110 5.19 1.64 -7.88
N PHE A 111 6.01 0.60 -8.05
CA PHE A 111 6.25 -0.41 -7.02
C PHE A 111 6.85 0.14 -5.70
N PRO A 112 7.81 1.10 -5.74
CA PRO A 112 8.31 1.76 -4.53
C PRO A 112 7.23 2.32 -3.60
N TYR A 113 6.04 2.69 -4.11
CA TYR A 113 4.95 3.16 -3.25
C TYR A 113 4.37 2.04 -2.38
N THR A 114 4.08 0.87 -2.96
CA THR A 114 3.62 -0.31 -2.19
C THR A 114 4.67 -0.74 -1.18
N PHE A 115 5.93 -0.79 -1.59
CA PHE A 115 7.05 -1.13 -0.72
C PHE A 115 7.15 -0.15 0.45
N GLY A 116 7.18 1.16 0.17
CA GLY A 116 7.29 2.21 1.16
C GLY A 116 6.11 2.21 2.14
N TYR A 117 4.90 2.06 1.63
CA TYR A 117 3.67 1.96 2.43
C TYR A 117 3.75 0.78 3.42
N LEU A 118 4.01 -0.44 2.93
CA LEU A 118 4.09 -1.63 3.77
C LEU A 118 5.25 -1.59 4.76
N LEU A 119 6.41 -1.04 4.36
CA LEU A 119 7.55 -0.85 5.24
C LEU A 119 7.19 0.06 6.42
N SER A 120 6.49 1.17 6.13
CA SER A 120 6.03 2.12 7.15
C SER A 120 5.08 1.47 8.14
N ARG A 121 4.06 0.75 7.63
CA ARG A 121 3.11 0.03 8.49
C ARG A 121 3.79 -1.04 9.34
N GLY A 122 4.81 -1.71 8.80
CA GLY A 122 5.63 -2.68 9.53
C GLY A 122 6.43 -2.03 10.66
N LEU A 123 7.12 -0.91 10.38
CA LEU A 123 7.82 -0.12 11.39
C LEU A 123 6.88 0.35 12.50
N PHE A 124 5.69 0.82 12.14
CA PHE A 124 4.68 1.26 13.11
C PHE A 124 4.11 0.10 13.92
N SER A 125 3.92 -1.07 13.32
CA SER A 125 3.51 -2.28 14.03
C SER A 125 4.55 -2.71 15.08
N LEU A 126 5.84 -2.58 14.78
CA LEU A 126 6.91 -2.82 15.75
C LEU A 126 6.86 -1.78 16.87
N PHE A 127 6.65 -0.51 16.55
CA PHE A 127 6.45 0.55 17.55
C PHE A 127 5.25 0.27 18.47
N LYS A 128 4.10 -0.16 17.93
CA LYS A 128 2.93 -0.53 18.77
C LYS A 128 3.24 -1.71 19.71
N LYS A 129 4.09 -2.66 19.30
CA LYS A 129 4.44 -3.87 20.07
C LYS A 129 5.50 -3.59 21.15
N GLU A 130 6.52 -2.82 20.82
CA GLU A 130 7.69 -2.59 21.68
C GLU A 130 7.61 -1.25 22.44
N GLY A 131 6.74 -0.32 22.03
CA GLY A 131 6.61 1.00 22.64
C GLY A 131 7.87 1.85 22.47
N ALA A 132 8.22 2.61 23.50
CA ALA A 132 9.35 3.55 23.48
C ALA A 132 10.70 2.86 23.21
N ASP A 133 10.85 1.59 23.56
CA ASP A 133 12.08 0.81 23.34
C ASP A 133 12.38 0.58 21.85
N PHE A 134 11.39 0.78 20.98
CA PHE A 134 11.58 0.74 19.53
C PHE A 134 12.27 1.99 18.98
N LEU A 135 12.13 3.14 19.64
CA LEU A 135 12.57 4.43 19.08
C LEU A 135 14.07 4.45 18.76
N PRO A 136 14.99 3.93 19.60
CA PRO A 136 16.40 3.82 19.23
C PRO A 136 16.65 2.97 17.97
N LYS A 137 15.86 1.91 17.75
CA LYS A 137 15.94 1.08 16.53
C LYS A 137 15.45 1.84 15.31
N TYR A 138 14.36 2.59 15.45
CA TYR A 138 13.82 3.45 14.40
C TYR A 138 14.78 4.59 14.01
N GLU A 139 15.39 5.27 14.98
CA GLU A 139 16.42 6.29 14.71
C GLU A 139 17.62 5.70 13.98
N LYS A 140 18.05 4.49 14.38
CA LYS A 140 19.12 3.76 13.67
C LYS A 140 18.71 3.40 12.24
N PHE A 141 17.47 2.98 12.02
CA PHE A 141 16.92 2.70 10.69
C PHE A 141 16.97 3.96 9.80
N LEU A 142 16.50 5.10 10.32
CA LEU A 142 16.53 6.38 9.61
C LEU A 142 17.96 6.83 9.28
N ARG A 143 18.89 6.69 10.23
CA ARG A 143 20.30 7.05 10.05
C ARG A 143 20.99 6.21 8.96
N LEU A 144 20.63 4.93 8.84
CA LEU A 144 21.20 4.02 7.85
C LEU A 144 20.49 4.08 6.49
N SER A 145 19.31 4.70 6.41
CA SER A 145 18.54 4.80 5.17
C SER A 145 19.32 5.51 4.08
N GLY A 146 19.37 4.92 2.88
CA GLY A 146 20.14 5.44 1.74
C GLY A 146 21.64 5.15 1.77
N SER A 147 22.17 4.56 2.85
CA SER A 147 23.58 4.14 2.94
C SER A 147 23.84 2.69 2.51
N ASP A 148 22.78 1.90 2.34
CA ASP A 148 22.82 0.46 2.06
C ASP A 148 21.47 0.02 1.46
N THR A 149 21.32 -1.26 1.09
CA THR A 149 20.03 -1.80 0.63
C THR A 149 18.99 -1.81 1.75
N ALA A 150 17.71 -1.76 1.40
CA ALA A 150 16.64 -1.70 2.42
C ALA A 150 16.64 -2.93 3.34
N GLU A 151 16.97 -4.11 2.80
CA GLU A 151 17.11 -5.38 3.50
C GLU A 151 18.23 -5.29 4.54
N ASN A 152 19.41 -4.81 4.13
CA ASN A 152 20.55 -4.65 5.04
C ASN A 152 20.26 -3.61 6.12
N VAL A 153 19.66 -2.47 5.74
CA VAL A 153 19.24 -1.44 6.69
C VAL A 153 18.30 -2.03 7.73
N ALA A 154 17.23 -2.71 7.31
CA ALA A 154 16.25 -3.32 8.21
C ALA A 154 16.88 -4.37 9.12
N LYS A 155 17.68 -5.28 8.57
CA LYS A 155 18.36 -6.35 9.33
C LYS A 155 19.29 -5.77 10.40
N ARG A 156 20.04 -4.72 10.08
CA ARG A 156 21.03 -4.10 10.99
C ARG A 156 20.39 -3.19 12.04
N SER A 157 19.24 -2.60 11.75
CA SER A 157 18.61 -1.58 12.62
C SER A 157 17.47 -2.12 13.47
N ILE A 158 16.54 -2.85 12.86
CA ILE A 158 15.30 -3.35 13.49
C ILE A 158 15.29 -4.86 13.61
N GLY A 159 16.32 -5.56 13.11
CA GLY A 159 16.46 -7.01 13.22
C GLY A 159 15.46 -7.80 12.36
N MET A 160 14.87 -7.16 11.35
CA MET A 160 13.89 -7.79 10.46
C MET A 160 14.53 -8.21 9.14
N ASP A 161 14.10 -9.35 8.62
CA ASP A 161 14.47 -9.84 7.30
C ASP A 161 13.36 -9.53 6.30
N LEU A 162 13.61 -8.54 5.43
CA LEU A 162 12.67 -8.08 4.40
C LEU A 162 12.54 -9.06 3.23
N GLU A 163 13.40 -10.06 3.10
CA GLU A 163 13.28 -11.09 2.06
C GLU A 163 12.27 -12.18 2.45
N THR A 164 11.81 -12.17 3.72
CA THR A 164 10.82 -13.13 4.21
C THR A 164 9.39 -12.58 4.16
N PRO A 165 8.38 -13.40 3.83
CA PRO A 165 6.99 -12.95 3.84
C PRO A 165 6.45 -12.54 5.22
N ALA A 166 7.14 -12.87 6.31
CA ALA A 166 6.65 -12.67 7.67
C ALA A 166 6.43 -11.18 7.99
N PHE A 167 7.42 -10.33 7.68
CA PHE A 167 7.33 -8.88 7.90
C PHE A 167 6.16 -8.27 7.11
N TRP A 168 6.08 -8.58 5.82
CA TRP A 168 5.06 -8.03 4.93
C TRP A 168 3.64 -8.48 5.30
N LYS A 169 3.47 -9.74 5.73
CA LYS A 169 2.18 -10.25 6.22
C LYS A 169 1.72 -9.50 7.46
N GLU A 170 2.62 -9.18 8.38
CA GLU A 170 2.29 -8.37 9.55
C GLU A 170 1.93 -6.93 9.15
N SER A 171 2.66 -6.32 8.22
CA SER A 171 2.33 -5.00 7.68
C SER A 171 0.93 -4.95 7.06
N ILE A 172 0.53 -5.97 6.29
CA ILE A 172 -0.83 -6.06 5.72
C ILE A 172 -1.87 -6.25 6.84
N ARG A 173 -1.61 -7.15 7.80
CA ARG A 173 -2.52 -7.41 8.93
C ARG A 173 -2.79 -6.18 9.79
N SER A 174 -1.85 -5.23 9.85
CA SER A 174 -2.02 -3.98 10.58
C SER A 174 -3.18 -3.11 10.08
N LEU A 175 -3.73 -3.39 8.89
CA LEU A 175 -4.93 -2.73 8.38
C LEU A 175 -6.23 -3.21 9.03
N LYS A 176 -6.21 -4.38 9.69
CA LYS A 176 -7.41 -4.99 10.26
C LYS A 176 -8.04 -4.11 11.35
N GLU A 177 -7.24 -3.56 12.24
CA GLU A 177 -7.73 -2.72 13.34
C GLU A 177 -8.43 -1.44 12.85
N PRO A 178 -7.80 -0.59 12.01
CA PRO A 178 -8.47 0.59 11.46
C PRO A 178 -9.70 0.23 10.61
N PHE A 179 -9.68 -0.91 9.91
CA PHE A 179 -10.84 -1.37 9.13
C PHE A 179 -12.03 -1.73 10.01
N GLU A 180 -11.83 -2.51 11.08
CA GLU A 180 -12.92 -2.84 12.00
C GLU A 180 -13.43 -1.59 12.74
N LYS A 181 -12.54 -0.66 13.09
CA LYS A 181 -12.92 0.62 13.69
C LYS A 181 -13.78 1.47 12.75
N LEU A 182 -13.41 1.52 11.46
CA LEU A 182 -14.20 2.20 10.44
C LEU A 182 -15.60 1.58 10.33
N LYS A 183 -15.69 0.25 10.29
CA LYS A 183 -16.99 -0.45 10.23
C LYS A 183 -17.87 -0.15 11.44
N GLU A 184 -17.30 -0.11 12.64
CA GLU A 184 -18.01 0.24 13.87
C GLU A 184 -18.61 1.66 13.77
N LEU A 185 -17.78 2.65 13.39
CA LEU A 185 -18.21 4.04 13.27
C LEU A 185 -19.20 4.24 12.12
N ALA A 186 -18.99 3.60 10.97
CA ALA A 186 -19.92 3.65 9.86
C ALA A 186 -21.30 3.09 10.26
N GLY A 187 -21.31 1.99 11.02
CA GLY A 187 -22.52 1.41 11.59
C GLY A 187 -23.25 2.35 12.56
N SER A 188 -22.53 3.00 13.48
CA SER A 188 -23.12 3.96 14.43
C SER A 188 -23.67 5.22 13.75
N LEU A 189 -23.08 5.63 12.63
CA LEU A 189 -23.50 6.78 11.82
C LEU A 189 -24.63 6.45 10.83
N GLY A 190 -25.08 5.19 10.74
CA GLY A 190 -26.08 4.76 9.76
C GLY A 190 -25.56 4.71 8.32
N LEU A 191 -24.24 4.78 8.13
CA LEU A 191 -23.54 4.65 6.86
C LEU A 191 -23.27 3.16 6.59
N SER A 192 -24.31 2.34 6.52
CA SER A 192 -24.11 0.95 6.09
C SER A 192 -23.76 0.95 4.60
N ALA A 193 -22.65 0.30 4.25
CA ALA A 193 -22.40 -0.12 2.88
C ALA A 193 -23.61 -0.96 2.42
N LYS A 194 -24.30 -0.52 1.37
CA LYS A 194 -25.02 -1.48 0.53
C LYS A 194 -23.92 -2.29 -0.14
N GLY A 195 -23.87 -3.57 0.21
CA GLY A 195 -22.83 -4.51 -0.23
C GLY A 195 -22.80 -4.70 -1.74
#